data_AF-A0A367FCR1-F1
#
_entry.id   AF-A0A367FCR1-F1
#
_cell.length_a   1.000
_cell.length_b   1.000
_cell.length_c   1.000
_cell.angle_alpha   90.00
_cell.angle_beta   90.00
_cell.angle_gamma   90.00
#
_symmetry.space_group_name_H-M   'P 1'
#
loop_
_entity.id
_entity.type
_entity.pdbx_description
1 polymer ?
#
loop_
_entity_poly.entity_id
_entity_poly.type
_entity_poly.pdbx_seq_one_letter_code
_entity_poly.pdbx_strand_id
1 'polypeptide(L)'
;MDDIRVYRAEGAAVWHGTDLYGFTVTEWDLPATYPPFAALLFVPVALVPLTVAKGAFVAGNVALLAWLITLSLRAARPDGASGSSGTASGAASGTVAGAVSVAAPLPAVVCLTAAALWLEPVFQTVAFGQINLLLACLALWDMGRPDGARAKGFALGLAAGVKLTPALFAVHLLLTGRLRAACWAAAGFAASAAVGACALPGASVEFWTRRMFETARVGKAWIVDNQSLQGLAARLLHETEPGGLWLAPTLVLAVGGMWLARRVTVRPGTGAGGEPPEPGRPPGSSRSGAAGERGELWGIVVTALVALLVSPISWSHHWVWCVPLLAALATTRSGTTNPVGRGGPAGRGGPAGPGGPAGRGVPWPRVALGCVAVVFTARTLWLVPKEGDLDLRLDWWQQPLASPYPLLALALLGVAAGYVSAEHRPAALTPRVPPARIDGDGHAKDDRTAPPAADGRKGGRRPECEEARGGRCAKHDAGHSADRDPAPGARGARARDVPDHDVGGDGGRS
;
A
#
# COMPACT_ATOMS: atom_id res chain seq x y z
N MET A 1 14.99 -18.37 -18.58
CA MET A 1 15.93 -17.30 -18.13
C MET A 1 16.24 -16.40 -19.30
N ASP A 2 15.18 -15.81 -19.85
CA ASP A 2 15.21 -15.10 -21.12
C ASP A 2 15.67 -13.66 -20.93
N ASP A 3 15.38 -13.06 -19.77
CA ASP A 3 15.86 -11.73 -19.41
C ASP A 3 17.39 -11.67 -19.26
N ILE A 4 18.04 -12.74 -18.79
CA ILE A 4 19.51 -12.79 -18.79
C ILE A 4 20.05 -12.67 -20.22
N ARG A 5 19.36 -13.24 -21.22
CA ARG A 5 19.77 -13.10 -22.63
C ARG A 5 19.57 -11.66 -23.11
N VAL A 6 18.50 -10.99 -22.70
CA VAL A 6 18.28 -9.55 -22.96
C VAL A 6 19.39 -8.71 -22.35
N TYR A 7 19.70 -8.89 -21.06
CA TYR A 7 20.79 -8.15 -20.38
C TYR A 7 22.12 -8.39 -21.08
N ARG A 8 22.39 -9.65 -21.44
CA ARG A 8 23.62 -10.02 -22.14
C ARG A 8 23.72 -9.37 -23.52
N ALA A 9 22.62 -9.27 -24.25
CA ALA A 9 22.56 -8.62 -25.55
C ALA A 9 22.71 -7.09 -25.45
N GLU A 10 22.05 -6.46 -24.48
CA GLU A 10 22.25 -5.03 -24.19
C GLU A 10 23.71 -4.73 -23.81
N GLY A 11 24.29 -5.52 -22.90
CA GLY A 11 25.70 -5.39 -22.53
C GLY A 11 26.66 -5.64 -23.69
N ALA A 12 26.35 -6.59 -24.57
CA ALA A 12 27.14 -6.85 -25.77
C ALA A 12 27.05 -5.71 -26.77
N ALA A 13 25.86 -5.11 -26.95
CA ALA A 13 25.67 -3.97 -27.83
C ALA A 13 26.49 -2.76 -27.36
N VAL A 14 26.50 -2.51 -26.05
CA VAL A 14 27.36 -1.49 -25.44
C VAL A 14 28.84 -1.81 -25.64
N TRP A 15 29.26 -3.05 -25.37
CA TRP A 15 30.67 -3.46 -25.47
C TRP A 15 31.21 -3.38 -26.90
N HIS A 16 30.40 -3.75 -27.89
CA HIS A 16 30.77 -3.76 -29.30
C HIS A 16 30.46 -2.44 -30.02
N GLY A 17 29.82 -1.47 -29.35
CA GLY A 17 29.43 -0.19 -29.95
C GLY A 17 28.35 -0.33 -31.04
N THR A 18 27.48 -1.32 -30.95
CA THR A 18 26.36 -1.51 -31.89
C THR A 18 25.09 -0.81 -31.40
N ASP A 19 24.06 -0.74 -32.25
CA ASP A 19 22.78 -0.15 -31.88
C ASP A 19 22.14 -0.88 -30.69
N LEU A 20 21.88 -0.14 -29.60
CA LEU A 20 21.30 -0.66 -28.37
C LEU A 20 19.81 -1.00 -28.52
N TYR A 21 19.08 -0.32 -29.42
CA TYR A 21 17.63 -0.48 -29.56
C TYR A 21 17.21 -1.06 -30.92
N GLY A 22 18.18 -1.60 -31.67
CA GLY A 22 18.01 -2.17 -33.02
C GLY A 22 17.91 -3.69 -33.08
N PHE A 23 17.84 -4.38 -31.94
CA PHE A 23 17.80 -5.85 -31.88
C PHE A 23 16.63 -6.39 -31.04
N THR A 24 16.27 -7.63 -31.34
CA THR A 24 15.42 -8.49 -30.51
C THR A 24 16.17 -9.78 -30.19
N VAL A 25 15.83 -10.43 -29.08
CA VAL A 25 16.42 -11.71 -28.67
C VAL A 25 15.36 -12.70 -28.23
N THR A 26 15.75 -13.98 -28.19
CA THR A 26 14.91 -15.14 -27.80
C THR A 26 13.84 -15.46 -28.85
N GLU A 27 13.10 -16.55 -28.63
CA GLU A 27 11.99 -16.96 -29.50
C GLU A 27 10.77 -16.03 -29.42
N TRP A 28 10.75 -15.11 -28.44
CA TRP A 28 9.67 -14.16 -28.18
C TRP A 28 9.97 -12.73 -28.67
N ASP A 29 11.06 -12.55 -29.44
CA ASP A 29 11.48 -11.26 -30.00
C ASP A 29 11.55 -10.11 -28.97
N LEU A 30 12.13 -10.40 -27.80
CA LEU A 30 12.25 -9.43 -26.71
C LEU A 30 13.24 -8.31 -27.07
N PRO A 31 12.81 -7.03 -27.07
CA PRO A 31 13.70 -5.90 -27.36
C PRO A 31 14.47 -5.42 -26.13
N ALA A 32 15.49 -4.58 -26.34
CA ALA A 32 16.18 -3.89 -25.27
C ALA A 32 15.27 -2.87 -24.56
N THR A 33 14.92 -3.07 -23.29
CA THR A 33 13.88 -2.26 -22.61
C THR A 33 14.43 -1.22 -21.63
N TYR A 34 15.71 -1.29 -21.29
CA TYR A 34 16.27 -0.52 -20.18
C TYR A 34 16.88 0.82 -20.62
N PRO A 35 16.99 1.80 -19.69
CA PRO A 35 17.74 3.03 -19.92
C PRO A 35 19.23 2.72 -20.22
N PRO A 36 19.94 3.57 -20.97
CA PRO A 36 21.34 3.33 -21.33
C PRO A 36 22.28 3.12 -20.13
N PHE A 37 21.98 3.76 -19.00
CA PHE A 37 22.71 3.52 -17.75
C PHE A 37 22.68 2.05 -17.32
N ALA A 38 21.52 1.39 -17.42
CA ALA A 38 21.39 -0.02 -17.07
C ALA A 38 22.15 -0.92 -18.05
N ALA A 39 22.12 -0.61 -19.35
CA ALA A 39 22.86 -1.36 -20.36
C ALA A 39 24.37 -1.37 -20.08
N LEU A 40 24.94 -0.26 -19.58
CA LEU A 40 26.32 -0.19 -19.10
C LEU A 40 26.58 -1.18 -17.95
N LEU A 41 25.64 -1.32 -17.02
CA LEU A 41 25.73 -2.27 -15.90
C LEU A 41 25.65 -3.73 -16.36
N PHE A 42 25.11 -3.99 -17.55
CA PHE A 42 24.99 -5.34 -18.10
C PHE A 42 26.21 -5.79 -18.91
N VAL A 43 27.17 -4.90 -19.21
CA VAL A 43 28.42 -5.25 -19.91
C VAL A 43 29.14 -6.46 -19.29
N PRO A 44 29.34 -6.57 -17.96
CA PRO A 44 29.99 -7.73 -17.37
C PRO A 44 29.26 -9.06 -17.64
N VAL A 45 27.93 -9.02 -17.79
CA VAL A 45 27.11 -10.21 -18.10
C VAL A 45 27.38 -10.70 -19.53
N ALA A 46 27.67 -9.77 -20.46
CA ALA A 46 28.06 -10.09 -21.84
C ALA A 46 29.38 -10.86 -21.93
N LEU A 47 30.33 -10.53 -21.04
CA LEU A 47 31.70 -11.03 -21.07
C LEU A 47 31.86 -12.45 -20.51
N VAL A 48 30.88 -12.96 -19.77
CA VAL A 48 30.94 -14.30 -19.16
C VAL A 48 30.11 -15.32 -19.95
N PRO A 49 30.45 -16.62 -19.88
CA PRO A 49 29.62 -17.68 -20.45
C PRO A 49 28.19 -17.65 -19.88
N LEU A 50 27.19 -17.86 -20.73
CA LEU A 50 25.78 -17.78 -20.33
C LEU A 50 25.44 -18.71 -19.15
N THR A 51 26.03 -19.90 -19.08
CA THR A 51 25.83 -20.83 -17.96
C THR A 51 26.33 -20.25 -16.63
N VAL A 52 27.48 -19.56 -16.65
CA VAL A 52 28.03 -18.89 -15.47
C VAL A 52 27.15 -17.72 -15.06
N ALA A 53 26.70 -16.90 -16.02
CA ALA A 53 25.75 -15.82 -15.76
C ALA A 53 24.45 -16.34 -15.11
N LYS A 54 23.86 -17.40 -15.65
CA LYS A 54 22.65 -18.04 -15.08
C LYS A 54 22.88 -18.49 -13.64
N GLY A 55 23.98 -19.19 -13.37
CA GLY A 55 24.33 -19.62 -12.00
C GLY A 55 24.51 -18.45 -11.04
N ALA A 56 25.21 -17.39 -11.48
CA ALA A 56 25.42 -16.18 -10.69
C ALA A 56 24.11 -15.44 -10.39
N PHE A 57 23.19 -15.34 -11.36
CA PHE A 57 21.88 -14.72 -11.16
C PHE A 57 20.98 -15.50 -10.22
N VAL A 58 21.01 -16.84 -10.27
CA VAL A 58 20.27 -17.67 -9.29
C VAL A 58 20.82 -17.44 -7.89
N ALA A 59 22.13 -17.60 -7.70
CA ALA A 59 22.77 -17.41 -6.39
C ALA A 59 22.55 -15.98 -5.86
N GLY A 60 22.71 -14.98 -6.73
CA GLY A 60 22.50 -13.58 -6.44
C GLY A 60 21.04 -13.28 -6.03
N ASN A 61 20.05 -13.78 -6.77
CA ASN A 61 18.65 -13.58 -6.41
C ASN A 61 18.27 -14.27 -5.10
N VAL A 62 18.80 -15.47 -4.80
CA VAL A 62 18.57 -16.13 -3.50
C VAL A 62 19.17 -15.30 -2.35
N ALA A 63 20.40 -14.78 -2.53
CA ALA A 63 21.03 -13.91 -1.55
C ALA A 63 20.27 -12.58 -1.36
N LEU A 64 19.84 -11.96 -2.46
CA LEU A 64 19.03 -10.74 -2.43
C LEU A 64 17.67 -10.96 -1.78
N LEU A 65 17.04 -12.12 -1.98
CA LEU A 65 15.80 -12.47 -1.30
C LEU A 65 16.00 -12.58 0.22
N ALA A 66 17.05 -13.27 0.66
CA ALA A 66 17.40 -13.36 2.09
C ALA A 66 17.67 -11.96 2.68
N TRP A 67 18.33 -11.08 1.91
CA TRP A 67 18.56 -9.70 2.32
C TRP A 67 17.27 -8.88 2.37
N LEU A 68 16.38 -9.01 1.38
CA LEU A 68 15.08 -8.33 1.34
C LEU A 68 14.22 -8.74 2.54
N ILE A 69 14.19 -10.03 2.89
CA ILE A 69 13.53 -10.53 4.10
C ILE A 69 14.13 -9.88 5.35
N THR A 70 15.46 -9.81 5.43
CA THR A 70 16.15 -9.18 6.57
C THR A 70 15.81 -7.69 6.68
N LEU A 71 15.81 -6.94 5.58
CA LEU A 71 15.43 -5.54 5.53
C LEU A 71 13.96 -5.35 5.92
N SER A 72 13.07 -6.21 5.42
CA SER A 72 11.63 -6.19 5.71
C SER A 72 11.36 -6.44 7.20
N LEU A 73 12.02 -7.44 7.79
CA LEU A 73 11.90 -7.74 9.22
C LEU A 73 12.49 -6.62 10.08
N ARG A 74 13.58 -5.97 9.65
CA ARG A 74 14.15 -4.81 10.35
C ARG A 74 13.19 -3.62 10.31
N ALA A 75 12.63 -3.30 9.15
CA ALA A 75 11.65 -2.21 9.00
C ALA A 75 10.34 -2.48 9.75
N ALA A 76 10.02 -3.75 10.02
CA ALA A 76 8.81 -4.16 10.72
C ALA A 76 8.96 -4.21 12.26
N ARG A 77 10.18 -4.01 12.80
CA ARG A 77 10.44 -4.19 14.24
C ARG A 77 9.87 -3.04 15.09
N PRO A 78 9.35 -3.34 16.29
CA PRO A 78 9.15 -2.36 17.34
C PRO A 78 10.48 -2.09 18.08
N ASP A 79 10.87 -0.82 18.26
CA ASP A 79 12.00 -0.33 19.09
C ASP A 79 12.20 -1.01 20.46
N GLY A 80 11.21 -1.68 21.04
CA GLY A 80 11.26 -2.26 22.39
C GLY A 80 11.90 -3.64 22.54
N ALA A 81 12.29 -4.31 21.45
CA ALA A 81 12.86 -5.67 21.51
C ALA A 81 14.40 -5.71 21.67
N SER A 82 15.08 -4.56 21.60
CA SER A 82 16.53 -4.42 21.72
C SER A 82 17.02 -4.09 23.14
N GLY A 83 16.11 -3.98 24.13
CA GLY A 83 16.41 -3.43 25.46
C GLY A 83 16.48 -4.42 26.63
N SER A 84 16.36 -5.74 26.44
CA SER A 84 16.45 -6.71 27.55
C SER A 84 17.74 -7.54 27.53
N SER A 85 18.87 -6.86 27.67
CA SER A 85 20.09 -7.47 28.21
C SER A 85 20.77 -6.46 29.13
N GLY A 86 20.06 -6.09 30.19
CA GLY A 86 20.62 -5.36 31.30
C GLY A 86 21.39 -6.31 32.21
N THR A 87 22.69 -6.44 31.98
CA THR A 87 23.65 -6.67 33.07
C THR A 87 24.70 -5.59 32.96
N ALA A 88 24.60 -4.63 33.88
CA ALA A 88 25.57 -3.58 34.09
C ALA A 88 26.92 -4.19 34.49
N SER A 89 28.01 -3.76 33.83
CA SER A 89 29.24 -3.31 34.49
C SER A 89 30.30 -2.94 33.43
N GLY A 90 30.77 -1.69 33.49
CA GLY A 90 32.22 -1.42 33.49
C GLY A 90 32.96 -1.25 32.15
N ALA A 91 33.36 0.00 31.94
CA ALA A 91 34.62 0.45 31.34
C ALA A 91 34.73 0.63 29.82
N ALA A 92 35.23 1.82 29.49
CA ALA A 92 35.41 2.40 28.18
C ALA A 92 36.57 1.76 27.40
N SER A 93 36.36 1.55 26.10
CA SER A 93 37.39 1.75 25.09
C SER A 93 36.75 1.91 23.72
N GLY A 94 37.18 2.93 22.97
CA GLY A 94 36.66 3.27 21.66
C GLY A 94 36.87 2.13 20.67
N THR A 95 35.78 1.71 20.03
CA THR A 95 35.82 1.04 18.74
C THR A 95 34.53 1.36 18.02
N VAL A 96 34.65 1.82 16.78
CA VAL A 96 33.54 2.03 15.84
C VAL A 96 33.02 0.64 15.44
N ALA A 97 32.23 0.03 16.32
CA ALA A 97 31.64 -1.30 16.15
C ALA A 97 30.39 -1.44 17.04
N GLY A 98 29.47 -0.49 16.96
CA GLY A 98 28.30 -0.39 17.83
C GLY A 98 26.98 -0.35 17.08
N ALA A 99 26.70 -1.37 16.27
CA ALA A 99 25.36 -1.63 15.73
C ALA A 99 25.21 -3.08 15.26
N VAL A 100 25.50 -4.06 16.14
CA VAL A 100 25.07 -5.43 15.89
C VAL A 100 23.57 -5.50 16.20
N SER A 101 22.78 -4.98 15.26
CA SER A 101 21.34 -5.22 15.17
C SER A 101 21.15 -6.72 14.99
N VAL A 102 20.67 -7.42 16.02
CA VAL A 102 20.45 -8.87 15.97
C VAL A 102 19.49 -9.15 14.80
N ALA A 103 20.07 -9.60 13.68
CA ALA A 103 19.36 -10.07 12.53
C ALA A 103 18.44 -11.22 12.96
N ALA A 104 17.35 -11.47 12.24
CA ALA A 104 16.61 -12.72 12.46
C ALA A 104 17.62 -13.88 12.43
N PRO A 105 17.50 -14.87 13.33
CA PRO A 105 18.49 -15.94 13.43
C PRO A 105 18.62 -16.61 12.05
N LEU A 106 19.86 -16.96 11.67
CA LEU A 106 20.15 -17.50 10.34
C LEU A 106 19.20 -18.64 9.91
N PRO A 107 18.83 -19.61 10.77
CA PRO A 107 17.84 -20.63 10.42
C PRO A 107 16.48 -20.05 10.01
N ALA A 108 15.99 -19.01 10.70
CA ALA A 108 14.72 -18.37 10.35
C ALA A 108 14.81 -17.66 8.99
N VAL A 109 15.92 -16.95 8.71
CA VAL A 109 16.12 -16.31 7.40
C VAL A 109 16.18 -17.36 6.29
N VAL A 110 16.87 -18.48 6.51
CA VAL A 110 16.94 -19.59 5.55
C VAL A 110 15.56 -20.20 5.30
N CYS A 111 14.79 -20.52 6.36
CA CYS A 111 13.44 -21.06 6.22
C CYS A 111 12.49 -20.08 5.51
N LEU A 112 12.54 -18.80 5.87
CA LEU A 112 11.73 -17.77 5.21
C LEU A 112 12.14 -17.56 3.75
N THR A 113 13.43 -17.64 3.43
CA THR A 113 13.92 -17.57 2.05
C THR A 113 13.41 -18.76 1.24
N ALA A 114 13.52 -19.98 1.79
CA ALA A 114 12.99 -21.18 1.15
C ALA A 114 11.48 -21.10 0.92
N ALA A 115 10.71 -20.59 1.88
CA ALA A 115 9.27 -20.37 1.72
C ALA A 115 8.96 -19.27 0.69
N ALA A 116 9.69 -18.15 0.72
CA ALA A 116 9.47 -17.03 -0.17
C ALA A 116 9.82 -17.32 -1.63
N LEU A 117 10.70 -18.30 -1.92
CA LEU A 117 10.96 -18.79 -3.27
C LEU A 117 9.71 -19.38 -3.95
N TRP A 118 8.69 -19.77 -3.19
CA TRP A 118 7.42 -20.27 -3.74
C TRP A 118 6.43 -19.17 -4.11
N LEU A 119 6.62 -17.94 -3.60
CA LEU A 119 5.84 -16.78 -4.02
C LEU A 119 6.07 -16.56 -5.51
N GLU A 120 5.01 -16.51 -6.29
CA GLU A 120 5.08 -16.42 -7.76
C GLU A 120 5.97 -15.28 -8.25
N PRO A 121 5.91 -14.04 -7.71
CA PRO A 121 6.77 -12.96 -8.20
C PRO A 121 8.26 -13.22 -7.99
N VAL A 122 8.60 -13.88 -6.88
CA VAL A 122 9.96 -14.25 -6.51
C VAL A 122 10.43 -15.42 -7.37
N PHE A 123 9.58 -16.44 -7.51
CA PHE A 123 9.84 -17.59 -8.38
C PHE A 123 10.11 -17.14 -9.82
N GLN A 124 9.25 -16.31 -10.39
CA GLN A 124 9.41 -15.77 -11.74
C GLN A 124 10.65 -14.89 -11.86
N THR A 125 10.97 -14.09 -10.83
CA THR A 125 12.21 -13.31 -10.80
C THR A 125 13.45 -14.21 -10.94
N VAL A 126 13.49 -15.35 -10.24
CA VAL A 126 14.58 -16.33 -10.36
C VAL A 126 14.54 -17.06 -11.70
N ALA A 127 13.35 -17.48 -12.16
CA ALA A 127 13.16 -18.26 -13.38
C ALA A 127 13.54 -17.49 -14.66
N PHE A 128 13.25 -16.19 -14.69
CA PHE A 128 13.67 -15.32 -15.78
C PHE A 128 15.09 -14.76 -15.59
N GLY A 129 15.56 -14.67 -14.35
CA GLY A 129 16.83 -14.06 -13.99
C GLY A 129 16.75 -12.54 -13.94
N GLN A 130 15.63 -12.02 -13.45
CA GLN A 130 15.34 -10.59 -13.31
C GLN A 130 16.15 -9.93 -12.19
N ILE A 131 16.21 -8.59 -12.24
CA ILE A 131 16.91 -7.75 -11.24
C ILE A 131 15.98 -7.10 -10.20
N ASN A 132 14.69 -7.45 -10.17
CA ASN A 132 13.71 -6.75 -9.33
C ASN A 132 14.01 -6.85 -7.83
N LEU A 133 14.57 -7.96 -7.36
CA LEU A 133 15.01 -8.11 -5.96
C LEU A 133 16.14 -7.15 -5.61
N LEU A 134 17.07 -6.89 -6.53
CA LEU A 134 18.14 -5.91 -6.33
C LEU A 134 17.55 -4.51 -6.14
N LEU A 135 16.63 -4.11 -7.02
CA LEU A 135 15.98 -2.80 -6.96
C LEU A 135 15.14 -2.63 -5.70
N ALA A 136 14.40 -3.66 -5.28
CA ALA A 136 13.63 -3.67 -4.04
C ALA A 136 14.55 -3.56 -2.81
N CYS A 137 15.67 -4.29 -2.78
CA CYS A 137 16.67 -4.20 -1.72
C CYS A 137 17.28 -2.80 -1.64
N LEU A 138 17.70 -2.20 -2.77
CA LEU A 138 18.24 -0.84 -2.80
C LEU A 138 17.24 0.18 -2.27
N ALA A 139 15.99 0.13 -2.75
CA ALA A 139 14.93 1.03 -2.32
C ALA A 139 14.61 0.87 -0.83
N LEU A 140 14.38 -0.36 -0.35
CA LEU A 140 14.03 -0.60 1.05
C LEU A 140 15.18 -0.31 2.01
N TRP A 141 16.42 -0.66 1.63
CA TRP A 141 17.62 -0.31 2.40
C TRP A 141 17.77 1.20 2.53
N ASP A 142 17.64 1.93 1.43
CA ASP A 142 17.83 3.37 1.40
C ASP A 142 16.74 4.12 2.20
N MET A 143 15.49 3.72 2.02
CA MET A 143 14.34 4.25 2.74
C MET A 143 14.42 3.98 4.24
N GLY A 144 14.90 2.79 4.62
CA GLY A 144 15.09 2.36 6.01
C GLY A 144 16.26 3.01 6.74
N ARG A 145 17.08 3.84 6.07
CA ARG A 145 18.17 4.60 6.75
C ARG A 145 17.60 5.73 7.61
N PRO A 146 18.29 6.15 8.69
CA PRO A 146 17.90 7.32 9.47
C PRO A 146 17.79 8.59 8.60
N ASP A 147 16.86 9.49 8.91
CA ASP A 147 16.62 10.70 8.11
C ASP A 147 17.83 11.66 8.05
N GLY A 148 18.70 11.62 9.05
CA GLY A 148 19.96 12.37 9.07
C GLY A 148 21.11 11.72 8.27
N ALA A 149 20.93 10.49 7.77
CA ALA A 149 22.00 9.75 7.09
C ALA A 149 22.46 10.47 5.82
N ARG A 150 23.78 10.57 5.64
CA ARG A 150 24.37 11.19 4.45
C ARG A 150 23.93 10.42 3.21
N ALA A 151 23.51 11.18 2.20
CA ALA A 151 23.05 10.65 0.92
C ALA A 151 21.84 9.69 0.99
N LYS A 152 21.02 9.72 2.06
CA LYS A 152 19.71 9.04 2.08
C LYS A 152 18.91 9.44 0.84
N GLY A 153 18.41 8.48 0.07
CA GLY A 153 17.71 8.69 -1.19
C GLY A 153 18.57 8.46 -2.44
N PHE A 154 19.90 8.55 -2.37
CA PHE A 154 20.75 8.43 -3.56
C PHE A 154 20.69 7.04 -4.22
N ALA A 155 20.67 5.96 -3.42
CA ALA A 155 20.59 4.61 -3.95
C ALA A 155 19.21 4.31 -4.55
N LEU A 156 18.15 4.88 -3.96
CA LEU A 156 16.82 4.89 -4.56
C LEU A 156 16.81 5.60 -5.92
N GLY A 157 17.51 6.73 -6.03
CA GLY A 157 17.69 7.46 -7.28
C GLY A 157 18.39 6.63 -8.37
N LEU A 158 19.46 5.93 -8.00
CA LEU A 158 20.14 4.99 -8.91
C LEU A 158 19.23 3.85 -9.34
N ALA A 159 18.44 3.29 -8.42
CA ALA A 159 17.47 2.25 -8.76
C ALA A 159 16.42 2.76 -9.77
N ALA A 160 15.94 4.01 -9.60
CA ALA A 160 15.05 4.67 -10.56
C ALA A 160 15.72 4.89 -11.93
N GLY A 161 17.04 5.12 -11.95
CA GLY A 161 17.84 5.22 -13.17
C GLY A 161 18.05 3.91 -13.91
N VAL A 162 17.98 2.78 -13.21
CA VAL A 162 17.97 1.43 -13.83
C VAL A 162 16.58 1.07 -14.34
N LYS A 163 15.53 1.38 -13.58
CA LYS A 163 14.14 1.11 -13.94
C LYS A 163 13.26 2.18 -13.33
N LEU A 164 12.36 2.78 -14.11
CA LEU A 164 11.69 4.03 -13.70
C LEU A 164 10.72 3.88 -12.51
N THR A 165 10.17 2.69 -12.27
CA THR A 165 9.15 2.42 -11.23
C THR A 165 9.52 2.94 -9.82
N PRO A 166 10.75 2.71 -9.30
CA PRO A 166 11.21 3.31 -8.04
C PRO A 166 11.08 4.84 -7.90
N ALA A 167 10.91 5.60 -8.99
CA ALA A 167 10.80 7.06 -8.91
C ALA A 167 9.63 7.55 -8.03
N LEU A 168 8.54 6.77 -7.89
CA LEU A 168 7.44 7.11 -6.98
C LEU A 168 7.86 7.19 -5.51
N PHE A 169 8.90 6.47 -5.08
CA PHE A 169 9.41 6.61 -3.72
C PHE A 169 10.06 7.97 -3.47
N ALA A 170 10.62 8.62 -4.50
CA ALA A 170 11.10 10.00 -4.35
C ALA A 170 9.92 10.97 -4.10
N VAL A 171 8.78 10.74 -4.76
CA VAL A 171 7.52 11.48 -4.47
C VAL A 171 7.04 11.19 -3.06
N HIS A 172 7.10 9.95 -2.60
CA HIS A 172 6.81 9.59 -1.22
C HIS A 172 7.69 10.37 -0.22
N LEU A 173 9.00 10.46 -0.47
CA LEU A 173 9.92 11.25 0.36
C LEU A 173 9.53 12.73 0.40
N LEU A 174 9.13 13.32 -0.73
CA LEU A 174 8.64 14.70 -0.77
C LEU A 174 7.35 14.87 0.05
N LEU A 175 6.37 14.00 -0.14
CA LEU A 175 5.08 14.05 0.55
C LEU A 175 5.18 13.82 2.05
N THR A 176 6.16 13.03 2.48
CA THR A 176 6.49 12.81 3.90
C THR A 176 7.40 13.89 4.48
N GLY A 177 7.81 14.88 3.69
CA GLY A 177 8.61 16.06 4.10
C GLY A 177 10.11 15.82 4.20
N ARG A 178 10.61 14.69 3.67
CA ARG A 178 12.03 14.35 3.63
C ARG A 178 12.70 14.96 2.41
N LEU A 179 12.64 16.29 2.30
CA LEU A 179 13.13 17.03 1.13
C LEU A 179 14.59 16.73 0.80
N ARG A 180 15.47 16.69 1.83
CA ARG A 180 16.89 16.36 1.64
C ARG A 180 17.06 14.98 0.99
N ALA A 181 16.28 13.99 1.43
CA ALA A 181 16.37 12.65 0.87
C ALA A 181 15.83 12.58 -0.56
N ALA A 182 14.74 13.30 -0.84
CA ALA A 182 14.22 13.45 -2.20
C ALA A 182 15.23 14.14 -3.14
N CYS A 183 15.94 15.17 -2.68
CA CYS A 183 17.02 15.81 -3.46
C CYS A 183 18.16 14.83 -3.77
N TRP A 184 18.54 13.99 -2.80
CA TRP A 184 19.53 12.93 -3.06
C TRP A 184 19.02 11.86 -4.02
N ALA A 185 17.73 11.51 -3.97
CA ALA A 185 17.13 10.63 -4.97
C ALA A 185 17.14 11.24 -6.37
N ALA A 186 16.79 12.53 -6.49
CA ALA A 186 16.92 13.26 -7.74
C ALA A 186 18.39 13.30 -8.22
N ALA A 187 19.34 13.53 -7.31
CA ALA A 187 20.77 13.52 -7.64
C ALA A 187 21.28 12.15 -8.10
N GLY A 188 20.85 11.06 -7.46
CA GLY A 188 21.19 9.69 -7.88
C GLY A 188 20.64 9.36 -9.27
N PHE A 189 19.38 9.71 -9.51
CA PHE A 189 18.76 9.57 -10.82
C PHE A 189 19.47 10.40 -11.90
N ALA A 190 19.71 11.69 -11.63
CA ALA A 190 20.41 12.58 -12.55
C ALA A 190 21.85 12.08 -12.83
N ALA A 191 22.57 11.60 -11.82
CA ALA A 191 23.90 11.02 -12.00
C ALA A 191 23.87 9.79 -12.91
N SER A 192 22.91 8.88 -12.71
CA SER A 192 22.75 7.70 -13.58
C SER A 192 22.42 8.10 -15.03
N ALA A 193 21.50 9.04 -15.22
CA ALA A 193 21.13 9.53 -16.55
C ALA A 193 22.30 10.24 -17.23
N ALA A 194 23.09 11.03 -16.49
CA ALA A 194 24.28 11.69 -16.99
C ALA A 194 25.37 10.69 -17.39
N VAL A 195 25.60 9.64 -16.61
CA VAL A 195 26.54 8.55 -16.99
C VAL A 195 26.08 7.89 -18.29
N GLY A 196 24.78 7.59 -18.41
CA GLY A 196 24.19 7.07 -19.66
C GLY A 196 24.40 8.02 -20.84
N ALA A 197 24.13 9.32 -20.66
CA ALA A 197 24.28 10.33 -21.70
C ALA A 197 25.73 10.54 -22.14
N CYS A 198 26.68 10.51 -21.20
CA CYS A 198 28.10 10.65 -21.51
C CYS A 198 28.66 9.43 -22.23
N ALA A 199 28.25 8.22 -21.83
CA ALA A 199 28.78 6.98 -22.42
C ALA A 199 28.06 6.59 -23.73
N LEU A 200 26.75 6.86 -23.82
CA LEU A 200 25.86 6.43 -24.90
C LEU A 200 24.93 7.60 -25.31
N PRO A 201 25.45 8.68 -25.91
CA PRO A 201 24.69 9.91 -26.15
C PRO A 201 23.50 9.70 -27.10
N GLY A 202 23.71 8.99 -28.23
CA GLY A 202 22.65 8.72 -29.21
C GLY A 202 21.52 7.88 -28.61
N ALA A 203 21.86 6.76 -27.97
CA ALA A 203 20.89 5.89 -27.29
C ALA A 203 20.17 6.63 -26.15
N SER A 204 20.85 7.54 -25.44
CA SER A 204 20.22 8.36 -24.40
C SER A 204 19.17 9.32 -24.96
N VAL A 205 19.49 10.02 -26.05
CA VAL A 205 18.49 10.88 -26.72
C VAL A 205 17.31 10.03 -27.18
N GLU A 206 17.58 8.92 -27.87
CA GLU A 206 16.52 8.02 -28.37
C GLU A 206 15.63 7.47 -27.24
N PHE A 207 16.23 7.05 -26.12
CA PHE A 207 15.50 6.51 -24.99
C PHE A 207 14.58 7.55 -24.33
N TRP A 208 15.14 8.69 -23.93
CA TRP A 208 14.43 9.70 -23.16
C TRP A 208 13.43 10.52 -23.99
N THR A 209 13.57 10.57 -25.31
CA THR A 209 12.65 11.31 -26.18
C THR A 209 11.59 10.43 -26.83
N ARG A 210 11.89 9.14 -27.07
CA ARG A 210 11.03 8.25 -27.85
C ARG A 210 10.73 6.95 -27.13
N ARG A 211 11.74 6.12 -26.86
CA ARG A 211 11.51 4.72 -26.41
C ARG A 211 10.83 4.60 -25.06
N MET A 212 10.96 5.60 -24.17
CA MET A 212 10.28 5.58 -22.87
C MET A 212 8.76 5.77 -22.99
N PHE A 213 8.27 6.33 -24.09
CA PHE A 213 6.84 6.56 -24.35
C PHE A 213 6.21 5.45 -25.20
N GLU A 214 7.02 4.63 -25.89
CA GLU A 214 6.57 3.48 -26.68
C GLU A 214 6.29 2.25 -25.79
N THR A 215 5.27 2.32 -24.93
CA THR A 215 4.99 1.25 -23.95
C THR A 215 4.64 -0.09 -24.60
N ALA A 216 4.02 -0.09 -25.78
CA ALA A 216 3.68 -1.30 -26.54
C ALA A 216 4.92 -2.13 -26.92
N ARG A 217 6.10 -1.52 -26.96
CA ARG A 217 7.37 -2.18 -27.25
C ARG A 217 7.81 -3.14 -26.13
N VAL A 218 7.47 -2.81 -24.88
CA VAL A 218 7.89 -3.60 -23.70
C VAL A 218 7.08 -4.88 -23.59
N GLY A 219 5.86 -4.90 -24.12
CA GLY A 219 5.01 -6.07 -24.21
C GLY A 219 3.55 -5.69 -24.42
N LYS A 220 2.73 -6.72 -24.69
CA LYS A 220 1.28 -6.57 -24.85
C LYS A 220 0.63 -6.23 -23.51
N ALA A 221 -0.17 -5.17 -23.44
CA ALA A 221 -0.75 -4.72 -22.19
C ALA A 221 -1.76 -5.71 -21.58
N TRP A 222 -2.45 -6.49 -22.41
CA TRP A 222 -3.55 -7.37 -21.99
C TRP A 222 -3.11 -8.75 -21.50
N ILE A 223 -1.87 -9.19 -21.79
CA ILE A 223 -1.45 -10.54 -21.38
C ILE A 223 -1.50 -10.67 -19.86
N VAL A 224 -1.88 -11.85 -19.38
CA VAL A 224 -2.18 -12.08 -17.95
C VAL A 224 -0.98 -11.86 -17.04
N ASP A 225 0.23 -11.95 -17.57
CA ASP A 225 1.46 -11.60 -16.88
C ASP A 225 1.49 -10.12 -16.46
N ASN A 226 0.81 -9.23 -17.21
CA ASN A 226 0.67 -7.83 -16.83
C ASN A 226 -0.38 -7.66 -15.72
N GLN A 227 0.11 -7.43 -14.52
CA GLN A 227 -0.64 -7.25 -13.28
C GLN A 227 -0.82 -5.77 -12.91
N SER A 228 -0.81 -4.86 -13.89
CA SER A 228 -1.11 -3.43 -13.69
C SER A 228 -2.60 -3.12 -13.76
N LEU A 229 -2.98 -1.89 -13.40
CA LEU A 229 -4.36 -1.42 -13.61
C LEU A 229 -4.71 -1.32 -15.09
N GLN A 230 -3.75 -0.98 -15.95
CA GLN A 230 -3.94 -0.99 -17.40
C GLN A 230 -4.21 -2.40 -17.92
N GLY A 231 -3.45 -3.41 -17.47
CA GLY A 231 -3.66 -4.80 -17.87
C GLY A 231 -5.02 -5.33 -17.42
N LEU A 232 -5.41 -5.02 -16.18
CA LEU A 232 -6.76 -5.33 -15.68
C LEU A 232 -7.84 -4.66 -16.54
N ALA A 233 -7.72 -3.37 -16.84
CA ALA A 233 -8.69 -2.65 -17.65
C ALA A 233 -8.78 -3.20 -19.08
N ALA A 234 -7.64 -3.49 -19.72
CA ALA A 234 -7.59 -4.06 -21.06
C ALA A 234 -8.37 -5.38 -21.14
N ARG A 235 -8.16 -6.29 -20.18
CA ARG A 235 -8.87 -7.58 -20.12
C ARG A 235 -10.35 -7.46 -19.77
N LEU A 236 -10.72 -6.54 -18.87
CA LEU A 236 -12.12 -6.32 -18.50
C LEU A 236 -12.94 -5.68 -19.63
N LEU A 237 -12.30 -4.82 -20.41
CA LEU A 237 -12.94 -4.10 -21.50
C LEU A 237 -12.84 -4.83 -22.84
N HIS A 238 -12.06 -5.91 -22.91
CA HIS A 238 -11.73 -6.63 -24.15
C HIS A 238 -11.04 -5.73 -25.19
N GLU A 239 -10.32 -4.70 -24.74
CA GLU A 239 -9.66 -3.68 -25.57
C GLU A 239 -8.14 -3.69 -25.36
N THR A 240 -7.38 -3.72 -26.45
CA THR A 240 -5.90 -3.71 -26.40
C THR A 240 -5.35 -2.37 -25.91
N GLU A 241 -6.06 -1.29 -26.19
CA GLU A 241 -5.71 0.08 -25.83
C GLU A 241 -6.88 0.78 -25.11
N PRO A 242 -7.08 0.54 -23.80
CA PRO A 242 -8.23 1.05 -23.05
C PRO A 242 -8.27 2.59 -22.90
N GLY A 243 -7.31 3.33 -23.46
CA GLY A 243 -7.31 4.80 -23.56
C GLY A 243 -7.64 5.53 -22.24
N GLY A 244 -8.62 6.44 -22.27
CA GLY A 244 -9.02 7.21 -21.10
C GLY A 244 -9.60 6.38 -19.94
N LEU A 245 -10.15 5.20 -20.23
CA LEU A 245 -10.85 4.36 -19.24
C LEU A 245 -9.90 3.76 -18.20
N TRP A 246 -8.61 3.61 -18.51
CA TRP A 246 -7.61 3.24 -17.51
C TRP A 246 -6.86 4.46 -16.95
N LEU A 247 -6.66 5.53 -17.74
CA LEU A 247 -5.92 6.72 -17.32
C LEU A 247 -6.58 7.45 -16.14
N ALA A 248 -7.91 7.66 -16.18
CA ALA A 248 -8.61 8.37 -15.12
C ALA A 248 -8.59 7.62 -13.78
N PRO A 249 -8.93 6.31 -13.71
CA PRO A 249 -8.74 5.52 -12.49
C PRO A 249 -7.28 5.48 -12.03
N THR A 250 -6.31 5.43 -12.95
CA THR A 250 -4.88 5.45 -12.62
C THR A 250 -4.48 6.76 -11.94
N LEU A 251 -4.92 7.91 -12.44
CA LEU A 251 -4.63 9.20 -11.82
C LEU A 251 -5.25 9.31 -10.42
N VAL A 252 -6.50 8.90 -10.27
CA VAL A 252 -7.19 8.87 -8.97
C VAL A 252 -6.44 7.97 -7.99
N LEU A 253 -6.02 6.79 -8.44
CA LEU A 253 -5.29 5.83 -7.62
C LEU A 253 -3.87 6.33 -7.29
N ALA A 254 -3.18 6.97 -8.22
CA ALA A 254 -1.88 7.58 -7.98
C ALA A 254 -1.97 8.67 -6.90
N VAL A 255 -2.88 9.63 -7.06
CA VAL A 255 -3.03 10.74 -6.11
C VAL A 255 -3.56 10.25 -4.76
N GLY A 256 -4.66 9.50 -4.76
CA GLY A 256 -5.29 8.98 -3.56
C GLY A 256 -4.40 7.97 -2.82
N GLY A 257 -3.72 7.10 -3.55
CA GLY A 257 -2.77 6.12 -3.01
C GLY A 257 -1.53 6.77 -2.42
N MET A 258 -0.96 7.79 -3.07
CA MET A 258 0.18 8.53 -2.51
C MET A 258 -0.21 9.41 -1.32
N TRP A 259 -1.42 9.98 -1.33
CA TRP A 259 -2.01 10.62 -0.14
C TRP A 259 -2.15 9.63 1.01
N LEU A 260 -2.65 8.42 0.72
CA LEU A 260 -2.79 7.36 1.71
C LEU A 260 -1.42 6.90 2.25
N ALA A 261 -0.43 6.72 1.37
CA ALA A 261 0.94 6.39 1.76
C ALA A 261 1.49 7.41 2.77
N ARG A 262 1.32 8.70 2.50
CA ARG A 262 1.70 9.77 3.42
C ARG A 262 0.97 9.69 4.77
N ARG A 263 -0.33 9.33 4.76
CA ARG A 263 -1.15 9.25 5.98
C ARG A 263 -0.75 8.08 6.89
N VAL A 264 -0.43 6.93 6.31
CA VAL A 264 -0.02 5.76 7.08
C VAL A 264 1.44 5.86 7.56
N THR A 265 2.27 6.67 6.89
CA THR A 265 3.61 7.01 7.39
C THR A 265 3.51 7.91 8.62
N VAL A 266 3.75 7.34 9.79
CA VAL A 266 3.83 8.10 11.05
C VAL A 266 5.20 8.76 11.13
N ARG A 267 5.23 10.11 11.15
CA ARG A 267 6.46 10.87 11.39
C ARG A 267 6.95 10.65 12.83
N PRO A 268 8.17 10.15 13.05
CA PRO A 268 8.81 10.26 14.36
C PRO A 268 9.07 11.75 14.64
N GLY A 269 8.36 12.34 15.60
CA GLY A 269 8.70 13.66 16.14
C GLY A 269 7.76 14.84 15.81
N THR A 270 6.63 14.64 15.13
CA THR A 270 5.57 15.68 15.05
C THR A 270 4.32 15.23 15.79
N GLY A 271 4.47 14.99 17.09
CA GLY A 271 3.33 15.07 18.00
C GLY A 271 2.92 16.54 18.11
N ALA A 272 1.65 16.82 17.88
CA ALA A 272 1.07 18.13 18.16
C ALA A 272 1.29 18.51 19.63
N GLY A 273 1.72 19.75 19.87
CA GLY A 273 1.87 20.34 21.20
C GLY A 273 3.30 20.28 21.74
N GLY A 274 4.05 21.36 21.52
CA GLY A 274 5.31 21.59 22.23
C GLY A 274 5.03 21.90 23.70
N GLU A 275 4.90 20.85 24.51
CA GLU A 275 5.14 20.95 25.94
C GLU A 275 6.60 20.52 26.19
N PRO A 276 7.42 21.37 26.83
CA PRO A 276 8.75 20.98 27.26
C PRO A 276 8.66 19.73 28.13
N PRO A 277 9.61 18.78 28.02
CA PRO A 277 9.63 17.64 28.92
C PRO A 277 9.70 18.12 30.37
N GLU A 278 8.69 17.76 31.18
CA GLU A 278 8.71 18.00 32.62
C GLU A 278 9.98 17.36 33.23
N PRO A 279 10.80 18.11 33.96
CA PRO A 279 11.96 17.56 34.64
C PRO A 279 11.50 16.57 35.73
N GLY A 280 11.88 15.29 35.58
CA GLY A 280 11.62 14.25 36.58
C GLY A 280 10.76 13.07 36.12
N ARG A 281 10.17 13.11 34.91
CA ARG A 281 9.45 11.94 34.37
C ARG A 281 10.46 10.88 33.91
N PRO A 282 10.39 9.62 34.39
CA PRO A 282 11.22 8.55 33.84
C PRO A 282 10.93 8.41 32.34
N PRO A 283 11.92 8.09 31.50
CA PRO A 283 11.73 7.97 30.06
C PRO A 283 10.58 6.97 29.80
N GLY A 284 9.44 7.50 29.36
CA GLY A 284 8.27 6.70 29.03
C GLY A 284 8.65 5.69 27.96
N SER A 285 8.36 4.41 28.21
CA SER A 285 8.62 3.33 27.27
C SER A 285 8.08 3.67 25.87
N SER A 286 8.94 3.46 24.87
CA SER A 286 8.91 3.94 23.47
C SER A 286 7.76 3.41 22.60
N ARG A 287 6.51 3.51 23.08
CA ARG A 287 5.33 3.10 22.33
C ARG A 287 5.12 3.95 21.06
N SER A 288 5.59 5.20 21.06
CA SER A 288 5.56 6.12 19.90
C SER A 288 6.59 5.77 18.83
N GLY A 289 7.84 5.44 19.20
CA GLY A 289 8.91 5.08 18.26
C GLY A 289 8.57 3.81 17.47
N ALA A 290 8.16 2.76 18.19
CA ALA A 290 7.72 1.51 17.59
C ALA A 290 6.48 1.66 16.66
N ALA A 291 5.60 2.61 16.94
CA ALA A 291 4.47 2.93 16.04
C ALA A 291 4.94 3.71 14.80
N GLY A 292 5.92 4.59 14.96
CA GLY A 292 6.61 5.31 13.89
C GLY A 292 7.24 4.38 12.85
N GLU A 293 8.07 3.42 13.30
CA GLU A 293 8.75 2.48 12.40
C GLU A 293 7.78 1.54 11.66
N ARG A 294 6.70 1.10 12.33
CA ARG A 294 5.65 0.32 11.65
C ARG A 294 4.91 1.14 10.59
N GLY A 295 4.61 2.41 10.89
CA GLY A 295 3.99 3.31 9.92
C GLY A 295 4.89 3.54 8.69
N GLU A 296 6.20 3.60 8.90
CA GLU A 296 7.19 3.73 7.83
C GLU A 296 7.10 2.56 6.82
N LEU A 297 7.15 1.31 7.28
CA LEU A 297 7.07 0.15 6.38
C LEU A 297 5.73 0.11 5.64
N TRP A 298 4.61 0.41 6.31
CA TRP A 298 3.31 0.48 5.65
C TRP A 298 3.26 1.57 4.57
N GLY A 299 3.85 2.75 4.82
CA GLY A 299 3.97 3.80 3.81
C GLY A 299 4.79 3.38 2.60
N ILE A 300 5.89 2.65 2.82
CA ILE A 300 6.72 2.07 1.75
C ILE A 300 5.93 1.05 0.95
N VAL A 301 5.25 0.10 1.62
CA VAL A 301 4.45 -0.94 0.96
C VAL A 301 3.30 -0.33 0.15
N VAL A 302 2.56 0.63 0.70
CA VAL A 302 1.49 1.34 -0.02
C VAL A 302 2.06 2.04 -1.26
N THR A 303 3.21 2.71 -1.13
CA THR A 303 3.89 3.36 -2.28
C THR A 303 4.27 2.34 -3.36
N ALA A 304 4.79 1.17 -2.97
CA ALA A 304 5.15 0.11 -3.89
C ALA A 304 3.92 -0.44 -4.65
N LEU A 305 2.83 -0.70 -3.93
CA LEU A 305 1.56 -1.17 -4.52
C LEU A 305 1.01 -0.15 -5.52
N VAL A 306 1.02 1.14 -5.15
CA VAL A 306 0.60 2.22 -6.06
C VAL A 306 1.49 2.26 -7.28
N ALA A 307 2.82 2.23 -7.13
CA ALA A 307 3.76 2.27 -8.24
C ALA A 307 3.56 1.11 -9.23
N LEU A 308 3.26 -0.10 -8.73
CA LEU A 308 2.97 -1.26 -9.56
C LEU A 308 1.63 -1.12 -10.28
N LEU A 309 0.58 -0.71 -9.57
CA LEU A 309 -0.76 -0.52 -10.15
C LEU A 309 -0.79 0.53 -11.25
N VAL A 310 -0.10 1.67 -11.05
CA VAL A 310 -0.16 2.82 -11.96
C VAL A 310 0.88 2.77 -13.08
N SER A 311 1.79 1.79 -13.05
CA SER A 311 2.70 1.54 -14.17
C SER A 311 1.91 1.01 -15.37
N PRO A 312 2.17 1.47 -16.61
CA PRO A 312 1.48 0.95 -17.80
C PRO A 312 1.57 -0.58 -17.89
N ILE A 313 2.78 -1.09 -17.66
CA ILE A 313 3.07 -2.53 -17.59
C ILE A 313 3.75 -2.82 -16.26
N SER A 314 3.14 -3.70 -15.48
CA SER A 314 3.77 -4.30 -14.30
C SER A 314 3.64 -5.82 -14.37
N TRP A 315 4.69 -6.49 -14.85
CA TRP A 315 4.76 -7.95 -14.90
C TRP A 315 4.62 -8.58 -13.51
N SER A 316 4.12 -9.82 -13.45
CA SER A 316 3.93 -10.55 -12.19
C SER A 316 5.20 -10.57 -11.33
N HIS A 317 6.36 -10.74 -11.95
CA HIS A 317 7.67 -10.71 -11.30
C HIS A 317 8.12 -9.33 -10.77
N HIS A 318 7.43 -8.23 -11.08
CA HIS A 318 7.68 -6.93 -10.42
C HIS A 318 7.11 -6.88 -8.99
N TRP A 319 6.18 -7.77 -8.66
CA TRP A 319 5.46 -7.80 -7.38
C TRP A 319 6.23 -8.45 -6.23
N VAL A 320 7.57 -8.47 -6.28
CA VAL A 320 8.46 -8.93 -5.18
C VAL A 320 8.27 -8.15 -3.87
N TRP A 321 7.59 -7.00 -3.94
CA TRP A 321 7.10 -6.23 -2.79
C TRP A 321 6.06 -6.98 -1.93
N CYS A 322 5.57 -8.14 -2.39
CA CYS A 322 4.83 -9.06 -1.55
C CYS A 322 5.62 -9.51 -0.30
N VAL A 323 6.96 -9.57 -0.38
CA VAL A 323 7.83 -9.92 0.76
C VAL A 323 7.74 -8.90 1.91
N PRO A 324 8.00 -7.59 1.70
CA PRO A 324 7.80 -6.59 2.75
C PRO A 324 6.33 -6.45 3.19
N LEU A 325 5.36 -6.66 2.30
CA LEU A 325 3.94 -6.69 2.66
C LEU A 325 3.62 -7.82 3.66
N LEU A 326 4.11 -9.04 3.40
CA LEU A 326 3.94 -10.18 4.33
C LEU A 326 4.63 -9.90 5.67
N ALA A 327 5.81 -9.27 5.67
CA ALA A 327 6.49 -8.87 6.91
C ALA A 327 5.69 -7.81 7.70
N ALA A 328 5.10 -6.83 7.02
CA ALA A 328 4.25 -5.81 7.64
C ALA A 328 3.00 -6.44 8.27
N LEU A 329 2.34 -7.37 7.57
CA LEU A 329 1.19 -8.11 8.07
C LEU A 329 1.54 -9.02 9.26
N ALA A 330 2.65 -9.74 9.19
CA ALA A 330 3.09 -10.67 10.23
C ALA A 330 3.41 -9.97 11.56
N THR A 331 3.83 -8.71 11.51
CA THR A 331 4.17 -7.90 12.69
C THR A 331 3.01 -7.01 13.16
N THR A 332 1.94 -6.91 12.38
CA THR A 332 0.73 -6.19 12.78
C THR A 332 0.00 -6.99 13.86
N ARG A 333 -0.04 -6.45 15.07
CA ARG A 333 -0.75 -7.10 16.19
C ARG A 333 -2.26 -7.02 15.96
N SER A 334 -2.96 -8.12 16.25
CA SER A 334 -4.40 -8.11 16.47
C SER A 334 -4.68 -7.29 17.74
N GLY A 335 -4.77 -5.98 17.61
CA GLY A 335 -5.48 -5.18 18.58
C GLY A 335 -6.93 -5.67 18.58
N THR A 336 -7.49 -5.89 19.76
CA THR A 336 -8.94 -6.07 19.99
C THR A 336 -9.67 -4.82 19.51
N THR A 337 -9.74 -4.65 18.20
CA THR A 337 -10.76 -3.86 17.55
C THR A 337 -12.00 -4.71 17.71
N ASN A 338 -12.84 -4.32 18.66
CA ASN A 338 -14.21 -4.79 18.71
C ASN A 338 -14.95 -3.85 17.76
N PRO A 339 -15.20 -4.21 16.49
CA PRO A 339 -16.14 -3.44 15.70
C PRO A 339 -17.50 -3.79 16.31
N VAL A 340 -18.20 -2.80 16.87
CA VAL A 340 -19.50 -2.97 17.55
C VAL A 340 -19.39 -3.49 18.99
N GLY A 341 -18.93 -2.64 19.90
CA GLY A 341 -19.22 -2.75 21.32
C GLY A 341 -19.48 -1.37 21.89
N ARG A 342 -20.75 -0.98 22.01
CA ARG A 342 -21.17 0.19 22.78
C ARG A 342 -20.62 0.05 24.21
N GLY A 343 -19.52 0.73 24.50
CA GLY A 343 -19.04 0.94 25.86
C GLY A 343 -19.89 2.02 26.52
N GLY A 344 -20.90 1.62 27.30
CA GLY A 344 -21.48 2.49 28.32
C GLY A 344 -20.42 2.79 29.40
N PRO A 345 -20.53 3.92 30.12
CA PRO A 345 -19.51 4.32 31.08
C PRO A 345 -19.40 3.32 32.23
N ALA A 346 -18.16 2.99 32.58
CA ALA A 346 -17.80 2.15 33.70
C ALA A 346 -18.36 2.71 35.01
N GLY A 347 -19.42 2.09 35.53
CA GLY A 347 -19.85 2.25 36.91
C GLY A 347 -18.79 1.66 37.83
N ARG A 348 -18.29 2.47 38.77
CA ARG A 348 -17.39 2.05 39.85
C ARG A 348 -18.10 1.03 40.76
N GLY A 349 -17.38 -0.03 41.12
CA GLY A 349 -17.54 -0.74 42.40
C GLY A 349 -18.57 -1.88 42.42
N GLY A 350 -18.18 -3.05 41.96
CA GLY A 350 -18.82 -4.33 42.29
C GLY A 350 -17.79 -5.46 42.20
N PRO A 351 -17.81 -6.45 43.11
CA PRO A 351 -16.77 -7.48 43.18
C PRO A 351 -16.76 -8.34 41.91
N ALA A 352 -15.55 -8.69 41.46
CA ALA A 352 -15.31 -9.45 40.25
C ALA A 352 -15.99 -10.84 40.31
N GLY A 353 -17.03 -11.02 39.50
CA GLY A 353 -17.61 -12.34 39.23
C GLY A 353 -16.70 -13.15 38.29
N PRO A 354 -16.68 -14.49 38.38
CA PRO A 354 -15.78 -15.33 37.61
C PRO A 354 -16.26 -15.48 36.15
N GLY A 355 -15.33 -15.25 35.21
CA GLY A 355 -15.27 -16.07 33.99
C GLY A 355 -16.22 -15.76 32.82
N GLY A 356 -16.50 -14.49 32.50
CA GLY A 356 -17.07 -14.17 31.18
C GLY A 356 -16.04 -14.43 30.07
N PRO A 357 -16.33 -15.18 28.99
CA PRO A 357 -15.36 -15.43 27.92
C PRO A 357 -15.01 -14.11 27.26
N ALA A 358 -13.75 -13.69 27.39
CA ALA A 358 -13.20 -12.62 26.59
C ALA A 358 -13.42 -12.96 25.11
N GLY A 359 -14.31 -12.23 24.45
CA GLY A 359 -14.63 -12.43 23.04
C GLY A 359 -13.33 -12.42 22.24
N ARG A 360 -12.90 -13.59 21.75
CA ARG A 360 -11.73 -13.72 20.89
C ARG A 360 -12.11 -13.11 19.55
N GLY A 361 -11.87 -11.81 19.39
CA GLY A 361 -11.97 -11.16 18.09
C GLY A 361 -11.14 -11.93 17.06
N VAL A 362 -11.69 -12.10 15.85
CA VAL A 362 -11.00 -12.77 14.75
C VAL A 362 -9.64 -12.10 14.54
N PRO A 363 -8.53 -12.85 14.47
CA PRO A 363 -7.21 -12.27 14.29
C PRO A 363 -7.03 -11.83 12.83
N TRP A 364 -7.71 -10.75 12.44
CA TRP A 364 -7.72 -10.23 11.07
C TRP A 364 -6.32 -10.08 10.43
N PRO A 365 -5.24 -9.69 11.13
CA PRO A 365 -3.91 -9.58 10.51
C PRO A 365 -3.35 -10.95 10.12
N ARG A 366 -3.64 -12.00 10.90
CA ARG A 366 -3.20 -13.37 10.60
C ARG A 366 -3.99 -13.96 9.44
N VAL A 367 -5.29 -13.68 9.39
CA VAL A 367 -6.14 -14.07 8.25
C VAL A 367 -5.67 -13.35 7.00
N ALA A 368 -5.44 -12.03 7.06
CA ALA A 368 -4.93 -11.23 5.95
C ALA A 368 -3.55 -11.73 5.48
N LEU A 369 -2.63 -12.03 6.40
CA LEU A 369 -1.34 -12.64 6.09
C LEU A 369 -1.49 -13.95 5.32
N GLY A 370 -2.37 -14.85 5.80
CA GLY A 370 -2.65 -16.13 5.13
C GLY A 370 -3.25 -15.92 3.74
N CYS A 371 -4.24 -15.04 3.60
CA CYS A 371 -4.87 -14.72 2.31
C CYS A 371 -3.87 -14.13 1.32
N VAL A 372 -3.04 -13.17 1.73
CA VAL A 372 -2.01 -12.57 0.87
C VAL A 372 -0.99 -13.61 0.44
N ALA A 373 -0.53 -14.47 1.37
CA ALA A 373 0.39 -15.55 1.03
C ALA A 373 -0.22 -16.50 0.00
N VAL A 374 -1.49 -16.91 0.19
CA VAL A 374 -2.21 -17.77 -0.76
C VAL A 374 -2.34 -17.12 -2.13
N VAL A 375 -2.71 -15.84 -2.22
CA VAL A 375 -2.83 -15.14 -3.52
C VAL A 375 -1.50 -15.16 -4.29
N PHE A 376 -0.38 -14.94 -3.61
CA PHE A 376 0.94 -14.94 -4.26
C PHE A 376 1.51 -16.35 -4.50
N THR A 377 1.07 -17.40 -3.80
CA THR A 377 1.53 -18.78 -4.05
C THR A 377 0.62 -19.58 -4.97
N ALA A 378 -0.66 -19.24 -5.07
CA ALA A 378 -1.66 -19.99 -5.82
C ALA A 378 -1.48 -19.94 -7.35
N ARG A 379 -0.73 -18.94 -7.86
CA ARG A 379 -0.40 -18.81 -9.30
C ARG A 379 -1.64 -18.83 -10.21
N THR A 380 -2.75 -18.26 -9.74
CA THR A 380 -4.06 -18.36 -10.44
C THR A 380 -4.03 -17.80 -11.85
N LEU A 381 -3.19 -16.79 -12.13
CA LEU A 381 -3.02 -16.19 -13.45
C LEU A 381 -2.41 -17.16 -14.48
N TRP A 382 -1.89 -18.29 -14.02
CA TRP A 382 -1.38 -19.38 -14.86
C TRP A 382 -2.44 -20.46 -15.13
N LEU A 383 -3.63 -20.38 -14.52
CA LEU A 383 -4.73 -21.32 -14.71
C LEU A 383 -5.72 -20.89 -15.80
N VAL A 384 -5.64 -19.65 -16.26
CA VAL A 384 -6.51 -19.11 -17.31
C VAL A 384 -5.92 -19.36 -18.71
N PRO A 385 -6.74 -19.44 -19.77
CA PRO A 385 -6.26 -19.67 -21.14
C PRO A 385 -5.31 -18.56 -21.63
N LYS A 386 -4.27 -18.93 -22.41
CA LYS A 386 -3.18 -18.01 -22.84
C LYS A 386 -2.82 -18.03 -24.32
N GLU A 387 -3.58 -18.74 -25.16
CA GLU A 387 -3.23 -18.90 -26.57
C GLU A 387 -3.74 -17.72 -27.42
N GLY A 388 -2.84 -17.07 -28.15
CA GLY A 388 -3.18 -15.96 -29.05
C GLY A 388 -3.77 -14.74 -28.32
N ASP A 389 -5.00 -14.35 -28.69
CA ASP A 389 -5.72 -13.22 -28.08
C ASP A 389 -6.65 -13.66 -26.94
N LEU A 390 -6.59 -14.92 -26.50
CA LEU A 390 -7.44 -15.43 -25.41
C LEU A 390 -7.21 -14.69 -24.09
N ASP A 391 -5.99 -14.21 -23.84
CA ASP A 391 -5.69 -13.36 -22.68
C ASP A 391 -6.55 -12.09 -22.65
N LEU A 392 -6.90 -11.56 -23.83
CA LEU A 392 -7.76 -10.40 -23.96
C LEU A 392 -9.23 -10.79 -23.72
N ARG A 393 -9.68 -11.90 -24.32
CA ARG A 393 -11.07 -12.37 -24.37
C ARG A 393 -11.44 -13.37 -23.27
N LEU A 394 -11.04 -13.06 -22.03
CA LEU A 394 -11.39 -13.87 -20.87
C LEU A 394 -12.83 -13.63 -20.43
N ASP A 395 -13.51 -14.70 -20.03
CA ASP A 395 -14.83 -14.62 -19.41
C ASP A 395 -14.76 -13.87 -18.09
N TRP A 396 -15.86 -13.19 -17.72
CA TRP A 396 -15.92 -12.38 -16.49
C TRP A 396 -15.50 -13.14 -15.22
N TRP A 397 -15.77 -14.45 -15.13
CA TRP A 397 -15.43 -15.29 -13.98
C TRP A 397 -13.94 -15.66 -13.92
N GLN A 398 -13.22 -15.59 -15.04
CA GLN A 398 -11.78 -15.82 -15.14
C GLN A 398 -10.98 -14.56 -14.78
N GLN A 399 -11.57 -13.38 -14.90
CA GLN A 399 -10.92 -12.09 -14.64
C GLN A 399 -10.28 -12.00 -13.23
N PRO A 400 -10.92 -12.48 -12.14
CA PRO A 400 -10.29 -12.49 -10.83
C PRO A 400 -9.07 -13.42 -10.73
N LEU A 401 -9.07 -14.53 -11.48
CA LEU A 401 -7.95 -15.46 -11.53
C LEU A 401 -6.80 -14.92 -12.37
N ALA A 402 -7.12 -14.18 -13.43
CA ALA A 402 -6.18 -13.53 -14.34
C ALA A 402 -5.51 -12.27 -13.76
N SER A 403 -6.20 -11.55 -12.87
CA SER A 403 -5.71 -10.29 -12.29
C SER A 403 -5.67 -10.30 -10.75
N PRO A 404 -5.08 -11.32 -10.11
CA PRO A 404 -5.14 -11.50 -8.66
C PRO A 404 -4.42 -10.38 -7.91
N TYR A 405 -3.32 -9.85 -8.44
CA TYR A 405 -2.48 -8.87 -7.74
C TYR A 405 -3.08 -7.46 -7.73
N PRO A 406 -3.56 -6.91 -8.87
CA PRO A 406 -4.19 -5.60 -8.82
C PRO A 406 -5.47 -5.63 -7.98
N LEU A 407 -6.26 -6.71 -8.02
CA LEU A 407 -7.45 -6.84 -7.17
C LEU A 407 -7.08 -6.90 -5.67
N LEU A 408 -6.07 -7.68 -5.31
CA LEU A 408 -5.57 -7.72 -3.94
C LEU A 408 -5.07 -6.34 -3.48
N ALA A 409 -4.30 -5.66 -4.31
CA ALA A 409 -3.74 -4.35 -3.97
C ALA A 409 -4.83 -3.29 -3.81
N LEU A 410 -5.83 -3.25 -4.71
CA LEU A 410 -6.99 -2.37 -4.58
C LEU A 410 -7.76 -2.64 -3.28
N ALA A 411 -7.97 -3.91 -2.91
CA ALA A 411 -8.60 -4.28 -1.65
C ALA A 411 -7.79 -3.81 -0.42
N LEU A 412 -6.47 -4.02 -0.43
CA LEU A 412 -5.58 -3.56 0.66
C LEU A 412 -5.56 -2.03 0.79
N LEU A 413 -5.53 -1.30 -0.34
CA LEU A 413 -5.61 0.15 -0.36
C LEU A 413 -6.97 0.64 0.16
N GLY A 414 -8.06 -0.04 -0.19
CA GLY A 414 -9.40 0.24 0.36
C GLY A 414 -9.49 0.04 1.87
N VAL A 415 -8.91 -1.05 2.39
CA VAL A 415 -8.83 -1.31 3.84
C VAL A 415 -8.02 -0.23 4.55
N ALA A 416 -6.85 0.14 4.02
CA ALA A 416 -6.01 1.19 4.57
C ALA A 416 -6.71 2.56 4.54
N ALA A 417 -7.42 2.90 3.46
CA ALA A 417 -8.22 4.12 3.37
C ALA A 417 -9.37 4.15 4.39
N GLY A 418 -10.04 3.02 4.59
CA GLY A 418 -11.09 2.86 5.62
C GLY A 418 -10.54 3.04 7.03
N TYR A 419 -9.35 2.48 7.31
CA TYR A 419 -8.66 2.64 8.59
C TYR A 419 -8.32 4.12 8.87
N VAL A 420 -7.69 4.79 7.92
CA VAL A 420 -7.34 6.23 8.04
C VAL A 420 -8.60 7.10 8.20
N SER A 421 -9.68 6.78 7.49
CA SER A 421 -10.94 7.53 7.59
C SER A 421 -11.64 7.34 8.95
N ALA A 422 -11.54 6.15 9.54
CA ALA A 422 -12.12 5.85 10.85
C ALA A 422 -11.40 6.61 11.99
N GLU A 423 -10.08 6.77 11.90
CA GLU A 423 -9.30 7.57 12.86
C GLU A 423 -9.67 9.06 12.86
N HIS A 424 -10.14 9.60 11.72
CA HIS A 424 -10.51 11.01 11.57
C HIS A 424 -11.96 11.31 11.94
N ARG A 425 -12.77 10.32 12.33
CA ARG A 425 -14.13 10.61 12.81
C ARG A 425 -14.02 11.37 14.13
N PRO A 426 -14.56 12.60 14.23
CA PRO A 426 -14.54 13.34 15.48
C PRO A 426 -15.23 12.47 16.53
N ALA A 427 -14.54 12.23 17.65
CA ALA A 427 -15.18 11.62 18.81
C ALA A 427 -16.46 12.42 19.06
N ALA A 428 -17.62 11.75 18.98
CA ALA A 428 -18.89 12.38 19.29
C ALA A 428 -18.68 13.10 20.62
N LEU A 429 -18.81 14.43 20.61
CA LEU A 429 -18.66 15.26 21.80
C LEU A 429 -19.58 14.65 22.86
N THR A 430 -19.00 13.93 23.80
CA THR A 430 -19.73 13.54 24.99
C THR A 430 -20.19 14.85 25.61
N PRO A 431 -21.49 15.02 25.91
CA PRO A 431 -21.96 16.23 26.57
C PRO A 431 -21.06 16.49 27.76
N ARG A 432 -20.36 17.64 27.77
CA ARG A 432 -19.59 18.07 28.95
C ARG A 432 -20.58 18.07 30.11
N VAL A 433 -20.45 17.09 31.00
CA VAL A 433 -21.14 17.13 32.28
C VAL A 433 -20.65 18.42 32.95
N PRO A 434 -21.53 19.38 33.27
CA PRO A 434 -21.12 20.60 33.96
C PRO A 434 -20.40 20.20 35.25
N PRO A 435 -19.31 20.90 35.64
CA PRO A 435 -18.71 20.67 36.95
C PRO A 435 -19.77 20.86 38.03
N ALA A 436 -19.73 20.01 39.07
CA ALA A 436 -20.63 20.14 40.21
C ALA A 436 -20.55 21.57 40.75
N ARG A 437 -21.69 22.26 40.87
CA ARG A 437 -21.73 23.55 41.54
C ARG A 437 -21.38 23.30 43.00
N ILE A 438 -20.30 23.91 43.45
CA ILE A 438 -19.96 24.02 44.87
C ILE A 438 -20.70 25.25 45.37
N ASP A 439 -21.48 25.11 46.44
CA ASP A 439 -22.12 26.25 47.09
C ASP A 439 -21.11 27.09 47.89
N GLY A 440 -21.55 28.26 48.36
CA GLY A 440 -20.70 29.21 49.10
C GLY A 440 -20.10 28.67 50.41
N ASP A 441 -20.58 27.51 50.87
CA ASP A 441 -20.15 26.83 52.10
C ASP A 441 -19.21 25.64 51.83
N GLY A 442 -18.88 25.36 50.56
CA GLY A 442 -17.88 24.35 50.19
C GLY A 442 -18.42 22.93 49.98
N HIS A 443 -19.74 22.74 49.89
CA HIS A 443 -20.35 21.43 49.64
C HIS A 443 -20.65 21.22 48.15
N ALA A 444 -20.21 20.07 47.61
CA ALA A 444 -20.52 19.67 46.25
C ALA A 444 -21.96 19.13 46.20
N LYS A 445 -22.86 19.82 45.48
CA LYS A 445 -24.23 19.33 45.25
C LYS A 445 -24.21 18.33 44.09
N ASP A 446 -24.40 17.05 44.40
CA ASP A 446 -24.53 16.00 43.37
C ASP A 446 -26.01 15.75 43.07
N ASP A 447 -26.54 16.39 42.03
CA ASP A 447 -27.95 16.22 41.61
C ASP A 447 -28.23 14.83 40.96
N ARG A 448 -27.30 13.87 41.07
CA ARG A 448 -27.41 12.53 40.45
C ARG A 448 -28.35 11.56 41.17
N THR A 449 -28.90 11.91 42.32
CA THR A 449 -29.74 11.01 43.15
C THR A 449 -31.15 11.51 43.42
N ALA A 450 -31.62 12.57 42.76
CA ALA A 450 -33.02 12.97 42.88
C ALA A 450 -33.92 11.90 42.23
N PRO A 451 -34.81 11.21 42.99
CA PRO A 451 -35.79 10.32 42.37
C PRO A 451 -36.73 11.15 41.49
N PRO A 452 -37.28 10.58 40.39
CA PRO A 452 -38.23 11.29 39.56
C PRO A 452 -39.42 11.70 40.45
N ALA A 453 -39.67 13.00 40.52
CA ALA A 453 -40.81 13.54 41.25
C ALA A 453 -42.08 12.89 40.69
N ALA A 454 -42.83 12.22 41.57
CA ALA A 454 -44.12 11.65 41.25
C ALA A 454 -45.07 12.78 40.80
N ASP A 455 -45.55 12.69 39.56
CA ASP A 455 -46.61 13.54 39.05
C ASP A 455 -47.92 13.17 39.74
N GLY A 456 -48.18 13.84 40.87
CA GLY A 456 -49.41 13.77 41.64
C GLY A 456 -50.26 15.02 41.39
N ARG A 457 -51.31 14.86 40.57
CA ARG A 457 -52.40 15.82 40.34
C ARG A 457 -52.85 16.59 41.59
N LYS A 458 -53.05 17.91 41.41
CA LYS A 458 -54.18 18.77 41.84
C LYS A 458 -53.72 20.21 41.58
N GLY A 459 -54.32 21.01 40.71
CA GLY A 459 -55.72 21.42 40.72
C GLY A 459 -55.76 22.91 41.11
N GLY A 460 -56.20 23.78 40.19
CA GLY A 460 -56.73 25.09 40.55
C GLY A 460 -55.96 26.32 40.06
N ARG A 461 -56.68 27.09 39.24
CA ARG A 461 -56.63 28.55 39.01
C ARG A 461 -55.62 29.10 38.01
N ARG A 462 -56.18 29.45 36.85
CA ARG A 462 -55.75 30.55 35.98
C ARG A 462 -55.65 31.85 36.80
N PRO A 463 -54.72 32.76 36.50
CA PRO A 463 -54.93 34.17 36.67
C PRO A 463 -55.51 34.75 35.37
N GLU A 464 -56.65 35.41 35.52
CA GLU A 464 -57.21 36.36 34.57
C GLU A 464 -56.23 37.52 34.31
N CYS A 465 -56.42 38.13 33.14
CA CYS A 465 -55.81 39.39 32.76
C CYS A 465 -56.40 40.54 33.59
N GLU A 466 -55.55 41.45 34.04
CA GLU A 466 -55.95 42.82 34.34
C GLU A 466 -54.94 43.80 33.73
N GLU A 467 -55.51 44.78 33.04
CA GLU A 467 -54.98 45.97 32.36
C GLU A 467 -53.95 46.77 33.20
N ALA A 468 -53.12 47.70 32.70
CA ALA A 468 -52.77 48.22 31.38
C ALA A 468 -51.55 49.13 31.58
N ARG A 469 -50.68 49.24 30.57
CA ARG A 469 -50.19 50.50 29.95
C ARG A 469 -48.91 50.23 29.14
N GLY A 470 -49.00 50.46 27.82
CA GLY A 470 -47.88 50.97 27.06
C GLY A 470 -47.25 50.07 25.98
N GLY A 471 -47.99 49.79 24.91
CA GLY A 471 -47.47 50.07 23.57
C GLY A 471 -46.86 48.94 22.72
N ARG A 472 -47.72 48.44 21.81
CA ARG A 472 -47.45 47.92 20.45
C ARG A 472 -47.00 46.46 20.30
N CYS A 473 -48.03 45.61 20.15
CA CYS A 473 -48.00 44.38 19.37
C CYS A 473 -48.95 44.57 18.18
N ALA A 474 -48.54 44.17 16.98
CA ALA A 474 -49.43 44.05 15.82
C ALA A 474 -49.19 42.67 15.17
N LYS A 475 -50.25 41.86 15.16
CA LYS A 475 -50.45 40.63 14.38
C LYS A 475 -51.49 40.94 13.30
N HIS A 476 -51.37 40.29 12.15
CA HIS A 476 -52.38 39.89 11.15
C HIS A 476 -51.58 39.07 10.10
N ASP A 477 -51.97 37.99 9.42
CA ASP A 477 -53.17 37.14 9.25
C ASP A 477 -52.67 35.88 8.48
N ALA A 478 -53.08 34.64 8.78
CA ALA A 478 -54.28 33.90 8.34
C ALA A 478 -54.31 33.43 6.85
N GLY A 479 -54.61 32.13 6.64
CA GLY A 479 -55.05 31.52 5.35
C GLY A 479 -54.43 30.14 5.07
N HIS A 480 -55.13 29.02 5.37
CA HIS A 480 -55.86 28.13 4.42
C HIS A 480 -54.95 27.31 3.46
N SER A 481 -55.14 26.01 3.18
CA SER A 481 -56.04 24.95 3.67
C SER A 481 -55.46 23.56 3.33
N ALA A 482 -55.98 22.55 4.02
CA ALA A 482 -55.95 21.11 3.75
C ALA A 482 -56.03 20.66 2.28
N ASP A 483 -55.39 19.53 1.94
CA ASP A 483 -56.16 18.31 1.60
C ASP A 483 -55.39 16.99 1.81
N ARG A 484 -56.17 15.93 2.05
CA ARG A 484 -55.79 14.60 2.56
C ARG A 484 -55.44 13.58 1.46
N ASP A 485 -54.64 12.58 1.87
CA ASP A 485 -54.39 11.20 1.36
C ASP A 485 -55.56 10.48 0.62
N PRO A 486 -55.39 9.34 -0.11
CA PRO A 486 -54.46 8.22 0.17
C PRO A 486 -53.89 7.38 -1.02
N ALA A 487 -52.98 6.44 -0.71
CA ALA A 487 -52.64 5.25 -1.53
C ALA A 487 -53.77 4.18 -1.47
N PRO A 488 -53.70 2.92 -2.01
CA PRO A 488 -52.70 2.19 -2.83
C PRO A 488 -53.33 1.35 -3.99
N GLY A 489 -52.54 0.55 -4.75
CA GLY A 489 -53.14 -0.59 -5.52
C GLY A 489 -52.34 -1.19 -6.68
N ALA A 490 -52.05 -2.49 -6.57
CA ALA A 490 -51.31 -3.35 -7.50
C ALA A 490 -52.05 -3.76 -8.81
N ARG A 491 -51.29 -4.20 -9.85
CA ARG A 491 -51.32 -5.55 -10.48
C ARG A 491 -51.00 -5.56 -12.00
N GLY A 492 -50.09 -6.46 -12.39
CA GLY A 492 -50.10 -7.29 -13.63
C GLY A 492 -49.79 -6.60 -14.96
N ALA A 493 -49.37 -7.26 -16.05
CA ALA A 493 -48.88 -8.61 -16.34
C ALA A 493 -48.54 -8.66 -17.86
N ARG A 494 -47.47 -9.36 -18.27
CA ARG A 494 -47.20 -9.97 -19.62
C ARG A 494 -47.11 -8.99 -20.83
N ALA A 495 -46.49 -9.24 -21.98
CA ALA A 495 -45.95 -10.41 -22.69
C ALA A 495 -44.78 -9.93 -23.60
N ARG A 496 -43.70 -10.72 -23.78
CA ARG A 496 -43.29 -11.41 -25.03
C ARG A 496 -43.38 -10.57 -26.31
N ASP A 497 -42.25 -10.45 -27.01
CA ASP A 497 -42.14 -10.80 -28.43
C ASP A 497 -40.68 -11.13 -28.82
N VAL A 498 -40.56 -12.28 -29.47
CA VAL A 498 -39.41 -12.84 -30.19
C VAL A 498 -39.85 -12.86 -31.66
N PRO A 499 -38.92 -12.71 -32.61
CA PRO A 499 -38.95 -13.66 -33.73
C PRO A 499 -37.58 -14.26 -34.05
N ASP A 500 -37.62 -15.59 -34.22
CA ASP A 500 -36.68 -16.41 -34.97
C ASP A 500 -36.80 -16.12 -36.48
N HIS A 501 -35.68 -16.29 -37.19
CA HIS A 501 -35.55 -16.92 -38.51
C HIS A 501 -34.05 -17.27 -38.70
N ASP A 502 -33.71 -18.56 -38.75
CA ASP A 502 -33.38 -19.37 -39.96
C ASP A 502 -32.13 -18.91 -40.74
N VAL A 503 -31.28 -19.73 -41.39
CA VAL A 503 -30.85 -21.14 -41.40
C VAL A 503 -29.74 -21.19 -42.49
N GLY A 504 -28.73 -22.07 -42.35
CA GLY A 504 -27.80 -22.46 -43.43
C GLY A 504 -26.42 -21.78 -43.33
N GLY A 505 -25.26 -22.44 -43.44
CA GLY A 505 -24.88 -23.76 -43.93
C GLY A 505 -23.42 -23.67 -44.40
N ASP A 506 -22.72 -24.81 -44.40
CA ASP A 506 -21.30 -25.03 -44.83
C ASP A 506 -20.18 -24.41 -43.97
N GLY A 507 -19.08 -25.09 -43.64
CA GLY A 507 -18.50 -26.31 -44.19
C GLY A 507 -17.06 -26.03 -44.66
N GLY A 508 -16.06 -26.68 -44.06
CA GLY A 508 -14.77 -26.98 -44.74
C GLY A 508 -13.50 -26.25 -44.29
N ARG A 509 -12.65 -27.02 -43.59
CA ARG A 509 -11.18 -27.20 -43.77
C ARG A 509 -10.33 -26.01 -44.25
N SER A 510 -9.35 -25.61 -43.44
CA SER A 510 -7.88 -25.69 -43.70
C SER A 510 -7.12 -25.18 -42.48
#